data_AF-X1J4M7-F1
#
_entry.id   AF-X1J4M7-F1
#
_cell.length_a   1.000
_cell.length_b   1.000
_cell.length_c   1.000
_cell.angle_alpha   90.00
_cell.angle_beta   90.00
_cell.angle_gamma   90.00
#
_symmetry.space_group_name_H-M   'P 1'
#
loop_
_entity.id
_entity.type
_entity.pdbx_description
1 polymer ?
#
loop_
_entity_poly.entity_id
_entity_poly.type
_entity_poly.pdbx_seq_one_letter_code
_entity_poly.pdbx_strand_id
1 'polypeptide(L)'
;MGFSKYLEPIMRSRSSSSIFLINLIINDGSTDDTGKIVNKCGLELISHPFNLGYGAAIYTGFLYADSKNYNAVILMDADGQHSAKDIIRFIKKMEEEDLDLIIGSRYLEKPNYKTTIFKLIGHKFFFIYNLI
;
A
#
# COMPACT_ATOMS: atom_id res chain seq x y z
N MET A 1 -3.27 6.95 19.87
CA MET A 1 -2.44 7.63 18.84
C MET A 1 -2.19 6.69 17.67
N GLY A 2 -3.27 6.04 17.19
CA GLY A 2 -3.25 4.90 16.28
C GLY A 2 -4.01 5.24 15.01
N PHE A 3 -3.53 4.71 13.88
CA PHE A 3 -4.07 4.81 12.52
C PHE A 3 -4.30 6.22 11.92
N SER A 4 -4.98 7.14 12.60
CA SER A 4 -5.36 8.46 12.09
C SER A 4 -4.19 9.31 11.58
N LYS A 5 -3.03 9.22 12.23
CA LYS A 5 -1.81 9.93 11.81
C LYS A 5 -1.30 9.53 10.42
N TYR A 6 -1.67 8.33 9.94
CA TYR A 6 -1.29 7.82 8.62
C TYR A 6 -2.27 8.24 7.52
N LEU A 7 -3.48 8.67 7.90
CA LEU A 7 -4.46 9.21 6.96
C LEU A 7 -4.18 10.66 6.61
N GLU A 8 -3.53 11.44 7.49
CA GLU A 8 -3.23 12.85 7.22
C GLU A 8 -2.43 13.08 5.92
N PRO A 9 -1.33 12.36 5.65
CA PRO A 9 -0.61 12.48 4.38
C PRO A 9 -1.49 12.17 3.16
N ILE A 10 -2.35 11.15 3.27
CA ILE A 10 -3.29 10.72 2.23
C ILE A 10 -4.32 11.82 1.94
N MET A 11 -4.88 12.42 3.00
CA MET A 11 -5.83 13.52 2.89
C MET A 11 -5.18 14.77 2.29
N ARG A 12 -3.91 15.06 2.62
CA ARG A 12 -3.19 16.20 2.04
C ARG A 12 -2.93 16.02 0.54
N SER A 13 -2.63 14.80 0.06
CA SER A 13 -2.47 14.56 -1.38
C SER A 13 -3.75 14.81 -2.18
N ARG A 14 -4.92 14.64 -1.57
CA ARG A 14 -6.23 14.87 -2.21
C ARG A 14 -6.48 16.32 -2.62
N SER A 15 -5.91 17.30 -1.91
CA SER A 15 -6.22 18.72 -2.14
C SER A 15 -5.39 19.39 -3.26
N SER A 16 -4.33 18.73 -3.74
CA SER A 16 -3.30 19.38 -4.57
C SER A 16 -3.20 18.83 -6.00
N SER A 17 -4.02 17.87 -6.41
CA SER A 17 -3.87 17.24 -7.73
C SER A 17 -5.21 16.86 -8.34
N SER A 18 -5.38 17.15 -9.64
CA SER A 18 -6.51 16.72 -10.48
C SER A 18 -6.53 15.21 -10.75
N ILE A 19 -5.58 14.47 -10.18
CA ILE A 19 -5.47 13.02 -10.25
C ILE A 19 -6.22 12.46 -9.05
N PHE A 20 -7.21 11.60 -9.32
CA PHE A 20 -8.04 10.90 -8.34
C PHE A 20 -7.17 9.95 -7.49
N LEU A 21 -6.49 10.53 -6.50
CA LEU A 21 -5.50 9.85 -5.68
C LEU A 21 -6.13 9.36 -4.38
N ILE A 22 -6.21 8.03 -4.29
CA ILE A 22 -6.47 7.24 -3.08
C ILE A 22 -7.84 7.51 -2.47
N ASN A 23 -8.87 6.93 -3.09
CA ASN A 23 -10.21 6.94 -2.51
C ASN A 23 -10.51 5.70 -1.67
N LEU A 24 -9.76 4.61 -1.79
CA LEU A 24 -10.12 3.34 -1.17
C LEU A 24 -9.15 2.92 -0.06
N ILE A 25 -9.70 2.61 1.11
CA ILE A 25 -9.03 1.85 2.16
C ILE A 25 -9.69 0.47 2.27
N ILE A 26 -8.86 -0.57 2.29
CA ILE A 26 -9.30 -1.92 2.63
C ILE A 26 -8.99 -2.19 4.09
N ASN A 27 -10.03 -2.35 4.90
CA ASN A 27 -9.92 -2.75 6.30
C ASN A 27 -10.08 -4.27 6.42
N ASP A 28 -8.96 -4.98 6.61
CA ASP A 28 -8.92 -6.43 6.72
C ASP A 28 -9.27 -6.95 8.13
N GLY A 29 -10.48 -6.59 8.58
CA GLY A 29 -11.06 -7.09 9.83
C GLY A 29 -10.46 -6.49 11.11
N SER A 30 -10.07 -5.21 11.10
CA SER A 30 -9.66 -4.51 12.33
C SER A 30 -10.78 -4.52 13.39
N THR A 31 -10.42 -4.78 14.64
CA THR A 31 -11.33 -4.82 15.79
C THR A 31 -11.39 -3.51 16.59
N ASP A 32 -10.59 -2.53 16.19
CA ASP A 32 -10.53 -1.20 16.80
C ASP A 32 -11.38 -0.17 16.01
N ASP A 33 -11.23 1.11 16.34
CA ASP A 33 -11.97 2.19 15.70
C ASP A 33 -11.46 2.55 14.29
N THR A 34 -10.56 1.78 13.67
CA THR A 34 -9.97 2.05 12.34
C THR A 34 -11.04 2.38 11.31
N GLY A 35 -12.07 1.54 11.16
CA GLY A 35 -13.15 1.79 10.19
C GLY A 35 -13.92 3.09 10.45
N LYS A 36 -14.16 3.43 11.73
CA LYS A 36 -14.83 4.69 12.09
C LYS A 36 -13.95 5.91 11.77
N ILE A 37 -12.64 5.79 11.97
CA ILE A 37 -11.68 6.85 11.66
C ILE A 37 -11.66 7.09 10.14
N VAL A 38 -11.56 6.05 9.32
CA VAL A 38 -11.58 6.17 7.84
C VAL A 38 -12.85 6.86 7.37
N ASN A 39 -14.02 6.43 7.85
CA ASN A 39 -15.30 7.02 7.47
C ASN A 39 -15.37 8.52 7.80
N LYS A 40 -14.84 8.93 8.96
CA LYS A 40 -14.77 10.35 9.34
C LYS A 40 -13.86 11.17 8.43
N CYS A 41 -12.86 10.55 7.80
CA CYS A 41 -11.97 11.20 6.85
C CYS A 41 -12.58 11.36 5.46
N GLY A 42 -13.77 10.82 5.20
CA GLY A 42 -14.45 10.91 3.90
C GLY A 42 -13.76 10.09 2.79
N LEU A 43 -13.06 9.03 3.19
CA LEU A 43 -12.46 8.04 2.29
C LEU A 43 -13.45 6.89 2.09
N GLU A 44 -13.44 6.26 0.92
CA GLU A 44 -14.16 5.01 0.71
C GLU A 44 -13.49 3.89 1.50
N LEU A 45 -14.32 3.05 2.08
CA LEU A 45 -13.89 1.98 2.96
C LEU A 45 -14.59 0.69 2.55
N ILE A 46 -13.80 -0.33 2.26
CA ILE A 46 -14.29 -1.72 2.20
C ILE A 46 -13.74 -2.43 3.43
N SER A 47 -14.62 -3.05 4.21
CA SER A 47 -14.23 -3.83 5.39
C SER A 47 -14.53 -5.30 5.19
N HIS A 48 -13.55 -6.15 5.41
CA HIS A 48 -13.76 -7.59 5.50
C HIS A 48 -14.45 -7.95 6.83
N PRO A 49 -15.32 -8.98 6.85
CA PRO A 49 -16.03 -9.39 8.07
C PRO A 49 -15.10 -9.94 9.16
N PHE A 50 -13.93 -10.45 8.78
CA PHE A 50 -12.85 -10.90 9.64
C PHE A 50 -11.53 -10.79 8.86
N ASN A 51 -10.38 -10.96 9.53
CA ASN A 51 -9.08 -10.90 8.87
C ASN A 51 -8.93 -12.04 7.85
N LEU A 52 -8.83 -11.68 6.56
CA LEU A 52 -8.63 -12.60 5.44
C LEU A 52 -7.17 -12.66 4.98
N GLY A 53 -6.33 -11.77 5.51
CA GLY A 53 -4.91 -11.66 5.21
C GLY A 53 -4.61 -10.63 4.11
N TYR A 54 -3.33 -10.23 4.06
CA TYR A 54 -2.84 -9.17 3.18
C TYR A 54 -3.15 -9.40 1.69
N GLY A 55 -2.98 -10.64 1.20
CA GLY A 55 -3.27 -10.98 -0.18
C GLY A 55 -4.75 -10.82 -0.54
N ALA A 56 -5.66 -11.20 0.36
CA ALA A 56 -7.09 -11.00 0.18
C ALA A 56 -7.45 -9.50 0.15
N ALA A 57 -6.83 -8.70 1.02
CA ALA A 57 -7.02 -7.25 1.01
C ALA A 57 -6.59 -6.60 -0.31
N ILE A 58 -5.42 -6.99 -0.84
CA ILE A 58 -4.95 -6.55 -2.15
C ILE A 58 -5.92 -6.97 -3.26
N TYR A 59 -6.35 -8.23 -3.25
CA TYR A 59 -7.26 -8.76 -4.26
C TYR A 59 -8.60 -8.01 -4.28
N THR A 60 -9.16 -7.71 -3.11
CA THR A 60 -10.35 -6.85 -2.98
C THR A 60 -10.12 -5.46 -3.59
N GLY A 61 -8.94 -4.87 -3.36
CA GLY A 61 -8.57 -3.60 -3.99
C GLY A 61 -8.54 -3.67 -5.52
N PHE A 62 -8.00 -4.75 -6.09
CA PHE A 62 -8.01 -4.95 -7.54
C PHE A 62 -9.41 -5.13 -8.12
N LEU A 63 -10.27 -5.94 -7.48
CA LEU A 63 -11.66 -6.11 -7.91
C LEU A 63 -12.43 -4.78 -7.88
N TYR A 64 -12.21 -3.97 -6.84
CA TYR A 64 -12.80 -2.65 -6.77
C TYR A 64 -12.30 -1.77 -7.93
N ALA A 65 -10.99 -1.73 -8.18
CA ALA A 65 -10.41 -0.91 -9.23
C ALA A 65 -10.94 -1.29 -10.62
N ASP A 66 -11.03 -2.59 -10.90
CA ASP A 66 -11.62 -3.13 -12.12
C ASP A 66 -13.09 -2.71 -12.26
N SER A 67 -13.89 -2.84 -11.18
CA SER A 67 -15.31 -2.42 -11.18
C SER A 67 -15.53 -0.92 -11.43
N LYS A 68 -14.50 -0.10 -11.17
CA LYS A 68 -14.52 1.35 -11.39
C LYS A 68 -13.83 1.78 -12.69
N ASN A 69 -13.33 0.83 -13.48
CA ASN A 69 -12.56 1.07 -14.71
C ASN A 69 -11.33 1.97 -14.47
N TYR A 70 -10.60 1.75 -13.37
CA TYR A 70 -9.33 2.44 -13.17
C TYR A 70 -8.27 1.91 -14.13
N ASN A 71 -7.45 2.82 -14.67
CA ASN A 71 -6.36 2.49 -15.59
C ASN A 71 -5.07 2.07 -14.88
N ALA A 72 -4.93 2.40 -13.59
CA ALA A 72 -3.76 2.09 -12.79
C ALA A 72 -4.14 1.91 -11.32
N VAL A 73 -3.37 1.07 -10.62
CA VAL A 73 -3.50 0.85 -9.18
C VAL A 73 -2.14 1.06 -8.52
N ILE A 74 -2.12 1.81 -7.43
CA ILE A 74 -0.94 1.96 -6.58
C ILE A 74 -1.29 1.41 -5.20
N LEU A 75 -0.55 0.37 -4.80
CA LEU A 75 -0.67 -0.24 -3.48
C LEU A 75 0.27 0.48 -2.50
N MET A 76 -0.24 0.88 -1.35
CA MET A 76 0.53 1.50 -0.28
C MET A 76 0.03 1.04 1.09
N ASP A 77 0.95 0.59 1.93
CA ASP A 77 0.65 0.19 3.30
C ASP A 77 0.34 1.42 4.19
N ALA A 78 -0.65 1.28 5.08
CA ALA A 78 -1.08 2.33 5.99
C ALA A 78 -0.26 2.41 7.29
N ASP A 79 1.03 2.06 7.24
CA ASP A 79 1.93 2.04 8.40
C ASP A 79 2.87 3.27 8.49
N GLY A 80 2.81 4.14 7.48
CA GLY A 80 3.60 5.37 7.38
C GLY A 80 5.06 5.19 7.00
N GLN A 81 5.49 3.99 6.57
CA GLN A 81 6.84 3.77 6.07
C GLN A 81 7.09 4.36 4.68
N HIS A 82 6.02 4.66 3.96
CA HIS A 82 6.04 5.25 2.63
C HIS A 82 5.36 6.62 2.65
N SER A 83 5.95 7.58 1.93
CA SER A 83 5.40 8.92 1.84
C SER A 83 4.36 8.95 0.72
N ALA A 84 3.16 9.47 0.98
CA ALA A 84 2.16 9.69 -0.08
C ALA A 84 2.69 10.58 -1.22
N LYS A 85 3.74 11.38 -0.97
CA LYS A 85 4.42 12.17 -2.01
C LYS A 85 5.09 11.29 -3.08
N ASP A 86 5.48 10.07 -2.74
CA ASP A 86 6.11 9.13 -3.67
C ASP A 86 5.13 8.65 -4.75
N ILE A 87 3.84 8.69 -4.47
CA ILE A 87 2.79 8.28 -5.41
C ILE A 87 2.75 9.21 -6.61
N ILE A 88 2.90 10.53 -6.40
CA ILE A 88 2.99 11.51 -7.49
C ILE A 88 4.21 11.21 -8.38
N ARG A 89 5.33 10.80 -7.78
CA ARG A 89 6.53 10.40 -8.53
C ARG A 89 6.28 9.14 -9.36
N PHE A 90 5.56 8.15 -8.82
CA PHE A 90 5.20 6.95 -9.59
C PHE A 90 4.29 7.26 -10.76
N ILE A 91 3.24 8.07 -10.56
CA ILE A 91 2.32 8.44 -11.64
C ILE A 91 3.07 9.14 -12.77
N LYS A 92 3.88 10.15 -12.45
CA LYS A 92 4.67 10.87 -13.46
C LYS A 92 5.59 9.93 -14.25
N LYS A 93 6.32 9.06 -13.55
CA LYS A 93 7.23 8.11 -14.22
C LYS A 93 6.48 7.10 -15.07
N MET A 94 5.29 6.68 -14.65
CA MET A 94 4.44 5.77 -15.40
C MET A 94 3.92 6.42 -16.70
N GLU A 95 3.52 7.69 -16.64
CA GLU A 95 3.07 8.47 -17.80
C GLU A 95 4.21 8.86 -18.75
N GLU A 96 5.37 9.26 -18.21
CA GLU A 96 6.52 9.73 -19.00
C GLU A 96 7.23 8.60 -19.74
N GLU A 97 7.30 7.40 -19.14
CA GLU A 97 8.08 6.27 -19.65
C GLU A 97 7.22 5.11 -20.17
N ASP A 98 5.89 5.25 -20.20
CA ASP A 98 4.92 4.24 -20.67
C ASP A 98 5.16 2.86 -20.03
N LEU A 99 5.15 2.83 -18.69
CA LEU A 99 5.51 1.63 -17.91
C LEU A 99 4.27 0.87 -17.43
N ASP A 100 4.29 -0.46 -17.58
CA ASP A 100 3.23 -1.34 -17.04
C ASP A 100 3.34 -1.59 -15.52
N LEU A 101 4.55 -1.50 -14.96
CA LEU A 101 4.81 -1.82 -13.55
C LEU A 101 5.95 -0.98 -12.98
N ILE A 102 5.72 -0.43 -11.78
CA ILE A 102 6.73 0.26 -10.99
C ILE A 102 6.81 -0.36 -9.59
N ILE A 103 8.03 -0.69 -9.16
CA ILE A 103 8.30 -1.19 -7.80
C ILE A 103 9.16 -0.16 -7.06
N GLY A 104 8.62 0.41 -5.98
CA GLY A 104 9.37 1.25 -5.06
C GLY A 104 10.30 0.43 -4.17
N SER A 105 11.59 0.74 -4.14
CA SER A 105 12.54 0.11 -3.22
C SER A 105 13.34 1.13 -2.43
N ARG A 106 13.33 0.99 -1.11
CA ARG A 106 14.15 1.79 -0.18
C ARG A 106 15.61 1.31 -0.10
N TYR A 107 15.92 0.18 -0.73
CA TYR A 107 17.21 -0.50 -0.61
C TYR A 107 18.15 -0.23 -1.78
N LEU A 108 17.63 0.18 -2.94
CA LEU A 108 18.44 0.39 -4.14
C LEU A 108 19.42 1.57 -3.99
N GLU A 109 19.09 2.58 -3.17
CA GLU A 109 19.95 3.75 -2.95
C GLU A 109 20.96 3.58 -1.80
N LYS A 110 20.83 2.53 -0.98
CA LYS A 110 21.73 2.28 0.17
C LYS A 110 22.36 0.90 0.06
N PRO A 111 23.57 0.77 -0.54
CA PRO A 111 24.24 -0.53 -0.74
C PRO A 111 24.63 -1.26 0.55
N ASN A 112 24.41 -0.66 1.73
CA ASN A 112 24.74 -1.22 3.04
C ASN A 112 23.50 -1.41 3.94
N TYR A 113 22.40 -1.95 3.42
CA TYR A 113 21.34 -2.44 4.29
C TYR A 113 21.82 -3.70 5.03
N LYS A 114 22.28 -3.54 6.28
CA LYS A 114 22.65 -4.65 7.16
C LYS A 114 21.38 -5.36 7.62
N THR A 115 20.97 -6.39 6.88
CA THR A 115 19.98 -7.34 7.38
C THR A 115 20.58 -8.13 8.54
N THR A 116 19.78 -8.48 9.54
CA THR A 116 20.24 -9.25 10.71
C THR A 116 20.61 -10.67 10.28
N ILE A 117 21.66 -11.24 10.89
CA ILE A 117 22.12 -12.61 10.62
C ILE A 117 20.97 -13.63 10.73
N PHE A 118 20.04 -13.43 11.68
CA PHE A 118 18.83 -14.25 11.80
C PHE A 118 17.92 -14.21 10.56
N LYS A 119 17.73 -13.04 9.93
CA LYS A 119 16.95 -12.92 8.69
C LYS A 119 17.65 -13.58 7.51
N LEU A 120 18.99 -13.49 7.44
CA LEU A 120 19.79 -14.18 6.41
C LEU A 120 19.68 -15.70 6.52
N ILE A 121 19.78 -16.24 7.75
CA ILE A 121 19.61 -17.68 7.99
C ILE A 121 18.19 -18.12 7.63
N GLY A 122 17.17 -17.34 8.00
CA GLY A 122 15.78 -17.61 7.63
C GLY A 122 15.56 -17.66 6.12
N HIS A 123 16.07 -16.67 5.37
CA HIS A 123 15.99 -16.66 3.90
C HIS A 123 16.66 -17.90 3.29
N LYS A 124 17.84 -18.28 3.79
CA LYS A 124 18.60 -19.43 3.28
C LYS A 124 17.91 -20.76 3.59
N PHE A 125 17.30 -20.89 4.76
CA PHE A 125 16.49 -22.04 5.13
C PHE A 125 15.25 -22.16 4.24
N PHE A 126 14.49 -21.08 4.05
CA PHE A 126 13.28 -21.10 3.20
C PHE A 126 13.60 -21.43 1.73
N PHE A 127 14.75 -20.96 1.22
CA PHE A 127 15.22 -21.25 -0.14
C PHE A 127 15.64 -22.72 -0.32
N ILE A 128 16.25 -23.34 0.68
CA ILE A 128 16.67 -24.76 0.62
C ILE A 128 15.45 -25.70 0.70
N TYR A 129 14.43 -25.35 1.48
CA TYR A 129 13.27 -26.22 1.71
C TYR A 129 12.12 -26.06 0.70
N ASN A 130 12.06 -24.97 -0.08
CA ASN A 130 11.10 -24.82 -1.19
C ASN A 130 11.61 -25.37 -2.54
N LEU A 131 12.76 -26.04 -2.56
CA LEU A 131 13.36 -26.63 -3.76
C LEU A 131 13.33 -28.18 -3.77
N ILE A 132 12.49 -28.79 -2.93
CA ILE A 132 12.16 -30.23 -2.89
C ILE A 132 10.65 -30.36 -3.13
#